data_AF-K7ZFB6-F1
#
_entry.id   AF-K7ZFB6-F1
#
_cell.length_a   1.000
_cell.length_b   1.000
_cell.length_c   1.000
_cell.angle_alpha   90.00
_cell.angle_beta   90.00
_cell.angle_gamma   90.00
#
_symmetry.space_group_name_H-M   'P 1'
#
loop_
_entity.id
_entity.type
_entity.pdbx_description
1 polymer ?
#
loop_
_entity_poly.entity_id
_entity_poly.type
_entity_poly.pdbx_seq_one_letter_code
_entity_poly.pdbx_strand_id
1 'polypeptide(L)' 'AFTGEVSPAMLKDAGAEWVILGHSERRQIFKESDELIGEKCAHALAENLKVIACIGETLEEREAGKTEEVVARQMLAL' A
#
# COMPACT_ATOMS: atom_id res chain seq x y z
N ALA A 1 -14.71 1.74 13.71
CA ALA A 1 -15.79 2.06 12.75
C ALA A 1 -15.19 2.98 11.70
N PHE A 2 -15.17 2.56 10.44
CA PHE A 2 -14.42 3.21 9.36
C PHE A 2 -15.34 3.40 8.16
N THR A 3 -16.18 4.44 8.19
CA THR A 3 -17.16 4.71 7.14
C THR A 3 -16.45 4.99 5.81
N GLY A 4 -16.84 4.27 4.76
CA GLY A 4 -16.25 4.42 3.41
C GLY A 4 -15.11 3.45 3.10
N GLU A 5 -14.57 2.75 4.11
CA GLU A 5 -13.52 1.74 3.91
C GLU A 5 -14.10 0.37 3.55
N VAL A 6 -13.30 -0.44 2.85
CA VAL A 6 -13.64 -1.82 2.46
C VAL A 6 -12.64 -2.77 3.10
N SER A 7 -13.14 -3.82 3.76
CA SER A 7 -12.29 -4.80 4.45
C SER A 7 -11.88 -5.96 3.53
N PRO A 8 -10.77 -6.68 3.84
CA PRO A 8 -10.42 -7.92 3.15
C PRO A 8 -11.53 -8.97 3.13
N ALA A 9 -12.31 -9.08 4.21
CA ALA A 9 -13.44 -10.00 4.28
C ALA A 9 -14.53 -9.65 3.25
N MET A 10 -14.85 -8.37 3.07
CA MET A 10 -15.80 -7.91 2.05
C MET A 10 -15.31 -8.20 0.63
N LEU A 11 -14.00 -8.02 0.37
CA LEU A 11 -13.41 -8.35 -0.93
C LEU A 11 -13.53 -9.84 -1.26
N LYS A 12 -13.25 -10.71 -0.29
CA LYS A 12 -13.40 -12.16 -0.45
C LYS A 12 -14.85 -12.57 -0.67
N ASP A 13 -15.78 -11.97 0.07
CA ASP A 13 -17.22 -12.21 -0.11
C ASP A 13 -17.69 -11.85 -1.52
N ALA A 14 -17.11 -10.79 -2.10
CA ALA A 14 -17.33 -10.41 -3.50
C ALA A 14 -16.55 -11.27 -4.53
N GLY A 15 -15.77 -12.27 -4.09
CA GLY A 15 -15.01 -13.17 -4.96
C GLY A 15 -13.64 -12.65 -5.41
N ALA A 16 -13.15 -11.54 -4.84
CA ALA A 16 -11.82 -11.03 -5.15
C ALA A 16 -10.72 -11.82 -4.42
N GLU A 17 -9.64 -12.13 -5.14
CA GLU A 17 -8.45 -12.80 -4.58
C GLU A 17 -7.28 -11.83 -4.32
N TRP A 18 -7.34 -10.63 -4.89
CA TRP A 18 -6.22 -9.68 -4.92
C TRP A 18 -6.64 -8.31 -4.41
N VAL A 19 -5.67 -7.58 -3.85
CA VAL A 19 -5.80 -6.17 -3.50
C VAL A 19 -4.53 -5.39 -3.88
N ILE A 20 -4.72 -4.16 -4.38
CA ILE A 20 -3.62 -3.23 -4.66
C ILE A 20 -3.47 -2.30 -3.45
N LEU A 21 -2.27 -2.22 -2.89
CA LEU A 21 -1.96 -1.41 -1.71
C LEU A 21 -0.76 -0.51 -1.98
N GLY A 22 -0.77 0.69 -1.41
CA GLY A 22 0.32 1.66 -1.54
C GLY A 22 0.47 2.30 -2.92
N HIS A 23 -0.59 2.33 -3.74
CA HIS A 23 -0.57 3.03 -5.03
C HIS A 23 -0.15 4.49 -4.85
N SER A 24 0.56 5.06 -5.84
CA SER A 24 1.11 6.42 -5.76
C SER A 24 0.06 7.48 -5.43
N GLU A 25 -1.15 7.36 -5.99
CA GLU A 25 -2.28 8.24 -5.70
C GLU A 25 -2.71 8.17 -4.23
N ARG A 26 -2.71 6.98 -3.63
CA ARG A 26 -3.08 6.79 -2.21
C ARG A 26 -2.04 7.43 -1.29
N ARG A 27 -0.76 7.34 -1.65
CA ARG A 27 0.36 8.00 -0.94
C ARG A 27 0.35 9.53 -1.13
N GLN A 28 0.18 10.01 -2.35
CA GLN A 28 0.39 11.43 -2.68
C GLN A 28 -0.87 12.28 -2.54
N ILE A 29 -2.03 11.77 -2.93
CA ILE A 29 -3.30 12.51 -2.88
C ILE A 29 -3.98 12.28 -1.52
N PHE A 30 -4.08 11.03 -1.09
CA PHE A 30 -4.80 10.65 0.13
C PHE A 30 -3.91 10.50 1.37
N LYS A 31 -2.59 10.71 1.21
CA LYS A 31 -1.61 10.78 2.30
C LYS A 31 -1.52 9.52 3.15
N GLU A 32 -1.68 8.34 2.54
CA GLU A 32 -1.41 7.07 3.21
C GLU A 32 0.09 6.92 3.49
N SER A 33 0.44 6.69 4.75
CA SER A 33 1.82 6.50 5.21
C SER A 33 2.34 5.09 4.95
N ASP A 34 3.67 4.93 4.98
CA ASP A 34 4.34 3.62 4.87
C ASP A 34 3.83 2.64 5.94
N GLU A 35 3.70 3.12 7.18
CA GLU A 35 3.18 2.33 8.31
C GLU A 35 1.75 1.82 8.07
N LEU A 36 0.83 2.71 7.65
CA LEU A 36 -0.55 2.33 7.37
C LEU A 36 -0.63 1.30 6.23
N ILE A 37 0.19 1.48 5.19
CA ILE A 37 0.23 0.56 4.05
C ILE A 37 0.78 -0.80 4.50
N GLY A 38 1.81 -0.83 5.34
CA GLY A 38 2.34 -2.03 5.97
C GLY A 38 1.29 -2.80 6.76
N GLU A 39 0.57 -2.12 7.65
CA GLU A 39 -0.53 -2.71 8.42
C GLU A 39 -1.62 -3.30 7.52
N LYS A 40 -2.00 -2.59 6.44
CA LYS A 40 -2.96 -3.09 5.44
C LYS A 40 -2.43 -4.33 4.72
N CYS A 41 -1.14 -4.37 4.35
CA CYS A 41 -0.53 -5.52 3.69
C CYS A 41 -0.51 -6.73 4.60
N ALA A 42 -0.05 -6.57 5.84
CA ALA A 42 -0.04 -7.63 6.85
C ALA A 42 -1.45 -8.19 7.09
N HIS A 43 -2.45 -7.32 7.23
CA HIS A 43 -3.83 -7.75 7.43
C HIS A 43 -4.42 -8.46 6.20
N ALA A 44 -4.19 -7.95 4.99
CA ALA A 44 -4.65 -8.58 3.76
C ALA A 44 -4.05 -9.99 3.56
N LEU A 45 -2.75 -10.14 3.81
CA LEU A 45 -2.06 -11.43 3.75
C LEU A 45 -2.58 -12.41 4.81
N ALA A 46 -2.79 -11.96 6.04
CA ALA A 46 -3.37 -12.77 7.12
C ALA A 46 -4.80 -13.27 6.76
N GLU A 47 -5.54 -12.48 5.99
CA GLU A 47 -6.86 -12.82 5.48
C GLU A 47 -6.83 -13.67 4.20
N ASN A 48 -5.66 -14.13 3.75
CA ASN A 48 -5.44 -14.92 2.53
C ASN A 48 -5.78 -14.19 1.21
N LEU A 49 -5.70 -12.87 1.18
CA LEU A 49 -5.65 -12.12 -0.07
C LEU A 49 -4.22 -12.06 -0.59
N LYS A 50 -4.07 -12.07 -1.92
CA LYS A 50 -2.81 -11.80 -2.59
C LYS A 50 -2.65 -10.27 -2.70
N VAL A 51 -1.45 -9.76 -2.47
CA VAL A 51 -1.19 -8.31 -2.40
C VAL A 51 -0.30 -7.88 -3.55
N ILE A 52 -0.72 -6.84 -4.28
CA ILE A 52 0.14 -6.05 -5.17
C ILE A 52 0.54 -4.80 -4.38
N ALA A 53 1.72 -4.82 -3.77
CA ALA A 53 2.24 -3.70 -3.00
C ALA A 53 3.03 -2.76 -3.91
N CYS A 54 2.56 -1.52 -4.04
CA CYS A 54 3.18 -0.50 -4.86
C CYS A 54 4.19 0.34 -4.06
N ILE A 55 5.35 0.53 -4.66
CA ILE A 55 6.44 1.38 -4.20
C ILE A 55 6.93 2.26 -5.35
N GLY A 56 7.57 3.37 -5.04
CA GLY A 56 8.13 4.31 -5.99
C GLY A 56 8.37 5.68 -5.39
N GLU A 57 9.33 6.38 -5.96
CA GLU A 57 9.72 7.75 -5.64
C GLU A 57 8.94 8.77 -6.49
N THR A 58 8.93 10.03 -6.05
CA THR A 58 8.48 11.16 -6.88
C THR A 58 9.56 11.63 -7.85
N LEU A 59 9.18 12.46 -8.82
CA LEU A 59 10.15 13.06 -9.75
C LEU A 59 11.22 13.87 -8.99
N GLU A 60 10.82 14.62 -7.97
CA GLU A 60 11.72 15.44 -7.15
C GLU A 60 12.69 14.57 -6.34
N GLU A 61 12.20 13.46 -5.78
CA GLU A 61 13.05 12.49 -5.06
C GLU A 61 14.07 11.84 -6.00
N ARG A 62 13.66 11.51 -7.23
CA ARG A 62 14.54 10.97 -8.26
C ARG A 62 15.61 11.98 -8.68
N GLU A 63 15.23 13.22 -8.98
CA GLU A 63 16.16 14.29 -9.35
C GLU A 63 17.13 14.65 -8.21
N ALA A 64 16.71 14.44 -6.95
CA ALA A 64 17.57 14.56 -5.78
C ALA A 64 18.46 13.31 -5.51
N GLY A 65 18.40 12.29 -6.36
CA GLY A 65 19.19 11.05 -6.20
C GLY A 65 18.74 10.16 -5.04
N LYS A 66 17.48 10.27 -4.59
CA LYS A 66 16.93 9.55 -3.44
C LYS A 66 16.12 8.29 -3.78
N THR A 67 16.11 7.86 -5.04
CA THR A 67 15.31 6.70 -5.49
C THR A 67 15.53 5.47 -4.59
N GLU A 68 16.79 5.09 -4.34
CA GLU A 68 17.10 3.90 -3.53
C GLU A 68 16.65 4.05 -2.07
N GLU A 69 16.85 5.23 -1.47
CA GLU A 69 16.41 5.53 -0.09
C GLU A 69 14.90 5.39 0.05
N VAL A 70 14.15 5.98 -0.88
CA VAL A 70 12.68 5.98 -0.86
C VAL A 70 12.14 4.57 -1.06
N VAL A 71 12.62 3.85 -2.08
CA VAL A 71 12.19 2.50 -2.40
C VAL A 71 12.55 1.52 -1.27
N ALA A 72 13.74 1.64 -0.67
CA ALA A 72 14.14 0.82 0.46
C ALA A 72 13.28 1.07 1.70
N ARG A 73 13.02 2.34 2.04
CA ARG A 73 12.12 2.70 3.16
C ARG A 73 10.73 2.12 2.96
N GLN A 74 10.16 2.25 1.77
CA GLN A 74 8.83 1.74 1.46
C GLN A 74 8.80 0.20 1.52
N MET A 75 9.82 -0.49 0.99
CA MET A 75 9.94 -1.95 1.05
C MET A 75 10.06 -2.48 2.49
N LEU A 76 10.80 -1.79 3.35
CA LEU A 76 10.97 -2.19 4.76
C LEU A 76 9.69 -2.09 5.58
N ALA A 77 8.72 -1.29 5.14
CA ALA A 77 7.46 -1.09 5.83
C ALA A 77 6.37 -2.11 5.44
N LEU A 78 6.56 -2.86 4.34
CA LEU A 78 5.61 -3.86 3.84
C LEU A 78 5.76 -5.21 4.56
#